data_AF-A0A7V8FTM5-F1
#
_entry.id   AF-A0A7V8FTM5-F1
#
_cell.length_a   1.000
_cell.length_b   1.000
_cell.length_c   1.000
_cell.angle_alpha   90.00
_cell.angle_beta   90.00
_cell.angle_gamma   90.00
#
_symmetry.space_group_name_H-M   'P 1'
#
loop_
_entity.id
_entity.type
_entity.pdbx_description
1 polymer ?
#
loop_
_entity_poly.entity_id
_entity_poly.type
_entity_poly.pdbx_seq_one_letter_code
_entity_poly.pdbx_strand_id
1 'polypeptide(L)'
;MNEGFPIPAGRQTHLPWLDGLRGIAALWVLASHVQILSGMRDIPVLSWGGIAVDLFMLLSGFLMAHNYFLRRRAEPWDAPRTFTMFWLRRFFRIAPLYYLLLIVAIAMGSMLAQDRSAIASVWPSTMTPLHRYLDGSLDNYLAHFSFAFGFLPDFAFRTALPDWSIGLEMQFYLVFPFLMLAFWRFGAFRGSIAALAVCGLMWFLFPAYFARF
;
A
#
# COMPACT_ATOMS: atom_id res chain seq x y z
N MET A 1 44.05 15.23 28.84
CA MET A 1 42.62 15.35 29.16
C MET A 1 41.90 15.57 27.85
N ASN A 2 41.35 14.51 27.25
CA ASN A 2 40.61 14.60 25.99
C ASN A 2 39.12 14.78 26.33
N GLU A 3 38.70 16.04 26.42
CA GLU A 3 37.29 16.45 26.49
C GLU A 3 36.67 16.22 25.09
N GLY A 4 36.28 14.99 24.81
CA GLY A 4 35.48 14.67 23.64
C GLY A 4 34.11 15.31 23.77
N PHE A 5 33.82 16.28 22.92
CA PHE A 5 32.54 16.98 22.83
C PHE A 5 31.39 15.95 22.78
N PRO A 6 30.39 16.01 23.68
CA PRO A 6 29.24 15.12 23.59
C PRO A 6 28.45 15.47 22.33
N ILE A 7 28.50 14.60 21.32
CA ILE A 7 27.60 14.67 20.16
C ILE A 7 26.17 14.57 20.74
N PRO A 8 25.31 15.58 20.56
CA PRO A 8 23.94 15.49 21.03
C PRO A 8 23.28 14.30 20.36
N ALA A 9 22.71 13.39 21.16
CA ALA A 9 21.88 12.28 20.69
C ALA A 9 20.57 12.85 20.14
N GLY A 10 20.64 13.42 18.94
CA GLY A 10 19.57 14.23 18.36
C GLY A 10 19.47 14.01 16.85
N ARG A 11 18.55 13.10 16.48
CA ARG A 11 17.68 13.24 15.31
C ARG A 11 18.33 13.12 13.92
N GLN A 12 18.86 11.95 13.58
CA GLN A 12 19.01 11.53 12.17
C GLN A 12 18.31 10.18 11.92
N THR A 13 16.99 10.16 12.12
CA THR A 13 16.12 8.98 11.91
C THR A 13 15.18 9.17 10.71
N HIS A 14 15.63 9.87 9.67
CA HIS A 14 14.85 10.13 8.47
C HIS A 14 15.83 10.10 7.30
N LEU A 15 15.51 9.34 6.25
CA LEU A 15 16.34 9.18 5.05
C LEU A 15 15.63 9.92 3.91
N PRO A 16 15.79 11.26 3.78
CA PRO A 16 14.91 12.08 2.94
C PRO A 16 14.98 11.72 1.46
N TRP A 17 16.13 11.21 1.00
CA TRP A 17 16.30 10.73 -0.37
C TRP A 17 15.41 9.52 -0.70
N LEU A 18 15.11 8.65 0.28
CA LEU A 18 14.19 7.54 0.07
C LEU A 18 12.74 8.02 -0.03
N ASP A 19 12.37 9.08 0.69
CA ASP A 19 11.06 9.72 0.50
C ASP A 19 10.97 10.43 -0.86
N GLY A 20 12.06 11.04 -1.33
CA GLY A 20 12.16 11.56 -2.69
C GLY A 20 11.94 10.48 -3.75
N LEU A 21 12.59 9.32 -3.61
CA LEU A 21 12.41 8.17 -4.50
C LEU A 21 10.96 7.64 -4.47
N ARG A 22 10.31 7.62 -3.31
CA ARG A 22 8.89 7.27 -3.21
C ARG A 22 8.00 8.27 -3.94
N GLY A 23 8.32 9.56 -3.84
CA GLY A 23 7.65 10.61 -4.61
C GLY A 23 7.79 10.39 -6.12
N ILE A 24 9.00 10.07 -6.59
CA ILE A 24 9.25 9.74 -8.01
C ILE A 24 8.44 8.50 -8.43
N ALA A 25 8.44 7.44 -7.62
CA ALA A 25 7.65 6.24 -7.89
C ALA A 25 6.15 6.55 -7.98
N ALA A 26 5.62 7.37 -7.08
CA ALA A 26 4.21 7.80 -7.13
C ALA A 26 3.88 8.63 -8.37
N LEU A 27 4.77 9.54 -8.79
CA LEU A 27 4.61 10.30 -10.04
C LEU A 27 4.68 9.40 -11.27
N TRP A 28 5.52 8.37 -11.26
CA TRP A 28 5.58 7.37 -12.33
C TRP A 28 4.27 6.58 -12.40
N VAL A 29 3.69 6.16 -11.27
CA VAL A 29 2.36 5.53 -11.23
C VAL A 29 1.30 6.45 -11.84
N LEU A 30 1.29 7.74 -11.47
CA LEU A 30 0.36 8.72 -12.04
C LEU A 30 0.53 8.85 -13.56
N ALA A 31 1.76 9.00 -14.05
CA ALA A 31 2.04 9.09 -15.47
C ALA A 31 1.62 7.82 -16.24
N SER A 32 1.77 6.65 -15.61
CA SER A 32 1.29 5.37 -16.17
C SER A 32 -0.24 5.33 -16.29
N HIS A 33 -0.98 5.87 -15.31
CA HIS A 33 -2.44 5.99 -15.39
C HIS A 33 -2.88 6.99 -16.45
N VAL A 34 -2.19 8.13 -16.58
CA VAL A 34 -2.44 9.09 -17.66
C VAL A 34 -2.27 8.39 -19.02
N GLN A 35 -1.21 7.60 -19.18
CA GLN A 35 -0.99 6.83 -20.40
C GLN A 35 -2.13 5.86 -20.71
N ILE A 36 -2.60 5.13 -19.70
CA ILE A 36 -3.72 4.18 -19.84
C ILE A 36 -4.97 4.92 -20.35
N LEU A 37 -5.22 6.15 -19.90
CA LEU A 37 -6.43 6.91 -20.21
C LEU A 37 -6.34 7.76 -21.48
N SER A 38 -5.14 8.14 -21.93
CA SER A 38 -4.94 9.08 -23.05
C SER A 38 -4.75 8.41 -24.41
N GLY A 39 -4.68 7.08 -24.46
CA GLY A 39 -4.39 6.34 -25.71
C GLY A 39 -2.92 6.40 -26.14
N MET A 40 -2.05 7.09 -25.39
CA MET A 40 -0.62 7.23 -25.66
C MET A 40 0.15 5.92 -25.38
N ARG A 41 -0.08 4.84 -26.11
CA ARG A 41 0.45 3.51 -25.76
C ARG A 41 1.94 3.29 -26.04
N ASP A 42 2.59 4.26 -26.66
CA ASP A 42 3.91 4.07 -27.27
C ASP A 42 5.09 4.55 -26.42
N ILE A 43 4.89 4.94 -25.15
CA ILE A 43 5.99 5.32 -24.26
C ILE A 43 6.34 4.13 -23.34
N PRO A 44 7.39 3.35 -23.66
CA PRO A 44 7.60 2.05 -23.00
C PRO A 44 7.79 2.17 -21.50
N VAL A 45 8.50 3.21 -21.03
CA VAL A 45 8.78 3.39 -19.59
C VAL A 45 7.52 3.58 -18.75
N LEU A 46 6.48 4.23 -19.29
CA LEU A 46 5.22 4.47 -18.58
C LEU A 46 4.29 3.24 -18.61
N SER A 47 4.59 2.23 -19.42
CA SER A 47 3.88 0.95 -19.41
C SER A 47 4.22 0.07 -18.20
N TRP A 48 5.27 0.41 -17.45
CA TRP A 48 5.73 -0.35 -16.28
C TRP A 48 5.17 0.18 -14.95
N GLY A 49 3.95 0.70 -14.93
CA GLY A 49 3.31 1.24 -13.72
C GLY A 49 3.29 0.26 -12.55
N GLY A 50 3.20 -1.06 -12.81
CA GLY A 50 3.30 -2.09 -11.77
C GLY A 50 4.63 -2.06 -11.02
N ILE A 51 5.77 -1.96 -11.74
CA ILE A 51 7.11 -1.86 -11.12
C ILE A 51 7.22 -0.60 -10.27
N ALA A 52 6.61 0.51 -10.69
CA ALA A 52 6.61 1.73 -9.90
C ALA A 52 5.87 1.54 -8.56
N VAL A 53 4.75 0.80 -8.54
CA VAL A 53 4.06 0.41 -7.31
C VAL A 53 4.95 -0.50 -6.45
N ASP A 54 5.58 -1.52 -7.04
CA ASP A 54 6.48 -2.44 -6.32
C ASP A 54 7.63 -1.69 -5.65
N LEU A 55 8.25 -0.74 -6.36
CA LEU A 55 9.30 0.12 -5.83
C LEU A 55 8.79 0.97 -4.67
N PHE A 56 7.61 1.58 -4.81
CA PHE A 56 7.00 2.37 -3.75
C PHE A 56 6.75 1.53 -2.48
N MET A 57 6.22 0.31 -2.64
CA MET A 57 5.94 -0.61 -1.54
C MET A 57 7.22 -1.12 -0.88
N LEU A 58 8.23 -1.49 -1.67
CA LEU A 58 9.54 -1.92 -1.17
C LEU A 58 10.21 -0.83 -0.32
N LEU A 59 10.24 0.40 -0.81
CA LEU A 59 10.81 1.54 -0.09
C LEU A 59 10.03 1.85 1.19
N SER A 60 8.70 1.74 1.15
CA SER A 60 7.84 1.94 2.31
C SER A 60 8.09 0.89 3.40
N GLY A 61 8.22 -0.39 3.01
CA GLY A 61 8.56 -1.49 3.91
C GLY A 61 9.97 -1.34 4.52
N PHE A 62 10.97 -0.97 3.70
CA PHE A 62 12.33 -0.70 4.17
C PHE A 62 12.37 0.43 5.18
N LEU A 63 11.78 1.59 4.88
CA LEU A 63 11.75 2.74 5.79
C LEU A 63 11.03 2.39 7.10
N MET A 64 10.00 1.57 7.04
CA MET A 64 9.31 1.09 8.22
C MET A 64 10.21 0.21 9.08
N ALA A 65 10.84 -0.80 8.49
CA ALA A 65 11.79 -1.68 9.17
C ALA A 65 12.95 -0.87 9.77
N HIS A 66 13.54 0.05 9.02
CA HIS A 66 14.62 0.92 9.47
C HIS A 66 14.22 1.76 10.69
N ASN A 67 13.10 2.49 10.60
CA ASN A 67 12.65 3.38 11.67
C ASN A 67 12.33 2.63 12.96
N TYR A 68 11.70 1.46 12.86
CA TYR A 68 11.40 0.66 14.04
C TYR A 68 12.61 -0.09 14.58
N PHE A 69 13.55 -0.49 13.72
CA PHE A 69 14.82 -1.05 14.17
C PHE A 69 15.60 -0.03 15.03
N LEU A 70 15.60 1.25 14.65
CA LEU A 70 16.20 2.32 15.45
C LEU A 70 15.47 2.52 16.80
N ARG A 71 14.16 2.28 16.85
CA ARG A 71 13.33 2.43 18.06
C ARG A 71 13.23 1.18 18.92
N ARG A 72 13.80 0.04 18.48
CA ARG A 72 13.63 -1.28 19.12
C ARG A 72 13.97 -1.36 20.60
N ARG A 73 14.83 -0.45 21.12
CA ARG A 73 15.14 -0.39 22.55
C ARG A 73 14.02 0.24 23.38
N ALA A 74 13.34 1.24 22.82
CA ALA A 74 12.21 1.92 23.48
C ALA A 74 10.87 1.25 23.18
N GLU A 75 10.75 0.62 22.01
CA GLU A 75 9.56 -0.08 21.52
C GLU A 75 9.95 -1.50 21.09
N PRO A 76 10.15 -2.44 22.03
CA PRO A 76 10.60 -3.79 21.71
C PRO A 76 9.45 -4.62 21.11
N TRP A 77 9.78 -5.51 20.17
CA TRP A 77 8.80 -6.27 19.38
C TRP A 77 8.21 -7.49 20.11
N ASP A 78 8.69 -7.83 21.29
CA ASP A 78 8.09 -8.83 22.18
C ASP A 78 7.02 -8.23 23.11
N ALA A 79 6.87 -6.90 23.14
CA ALA A 79 5.86 -6.22 23.94
C ALA A 79 4.55 -6.00 23.16
N PRO A 80 3.39 -6.48 23.64
CA PRO A 80 2.09 -6.27 22.99
C PRO A 80 1.75 -4.80 22.75
N ARG A 81 2.17 -3.91 23.66
CA ARG A 81 1.97 -2.46 23.54
C ARG A 81 2.61 -1.88 22.26
N THR A 82 3.75 -2.40 21.84
CA THR A 82 4.44 -1.97 20.61
C THR A 82 3.58 -2.27 19.38
N PHE A 83 2.89 -3.41 19.35
CA PHE A 83 2.03 -3.82 18.24
C PHE A 83 0.83 -2.90 18.12
N THR A 84 0.13 -2.70 19.24
CA THR A 84 -1.04 -1.81 19.28
C THR A 84 -0.67 -0.38 18.89
N MET A 85 0.43 0.16 19.43
CA MET A 85 0.88 1.51 19.09
C MET A 85 1.35 1.62 17.64
N PHE A 86 1.97 0.57 17.09
CA PHE A 86 2.30 0.49 15.68
C PHE A 86 1.02 0.59 14.83
N TRP A 87 0.03 -0.27 15.07
CA TRP A 87 -1.19 -0.33 14.27
C TRP A 87 -2.00 0.97 14.38
N LEU A 88 -2.17 1.52 15.58
CA LEU A 88 -2.91 2.77 15.77
C LEU A 88 -2.26 3.94 15.02
N ARG A 89 -0.93 4.14 15.16
CA ARG A 89 -0.22 5.22 14.47
C ARG A 89 -0.34 5.12 12.95
N ARG A 90 -0.39 3.90 12.42
CA ARG A 90 -0.47 3.62 10.99
C ARG A 90 -1.90 3.75 10.47
N PHE A 91 -2.88 3.28 11.22
CA PHE A 91 -4.29 3.46 10.91
C PHE A 91 -4.66 4.94 10.85
N PHE A 92 -4.35 5.72 11.90
CA PHE A 92 -4.66 7.16 11.92
C PHE A 92 -3.83 8.01 10.94
N ARG A 93 -2.76 7.44 10.36
CA ARG A 93 -2.02 8.08 9.27
C ARG A 93 -2.78 7.99 7.93
N ILE A 94 -3.47 6.87 7.67
CA ILE A 94 -4.11 6.61 6.37
C ILE A 94 -5.61 6.91 6.42
N ALA A 95 -6.30 6.43 7.45
CA ALA A 95 -7.76 6.42 7.54
C ALA A 95 -8.42 7.80 7.34
N PRO A 96 -7.95 8.91 7.95
CA PRO A 96 -8.63 10.20 7.81
C PRO A 96 -8.71 10.69 6.36
N LEU A 97 -7.58 10.65 5.65
CA LEU A 97 -7.53 11.10 4.25
C LEU A 97 -8.23 10.09 3.33
N TYR A 98 -8.06 8.79 3.59
CA TYR A 98 -8.74 7.75 2.83
C TYR A 98 -10.26 7.89 2.91
N TYR A 99 -10.84 8.06 4.11
CA TYR A 99 -12.29 8.20 4.25
C TYR A 99 -12.82 9.47 3.59
N LEU A 100 -12.09 10.58 3.65
CA LEU A 100 -12.45 11.79 2.91
C LEU A 100 -12.52 11.51 1.41
N LEU A 101 -11.49 10.88 0.84
CA LEU A 101 -11.44 10.54 -0.58
C LEU A 101 -12.48 9.49 -0.96
N LEU A 102 -12.79 8.54 -0.07
CA LEU A 102 -13.83 7.54 -0.27
C LEU A 102 -15.22 8.19 -0.36
N ILE A 103 -15.52 9.14 0.53
CA ILE A 103 -16.77 9.91 0.48
C ILE A 103 -16.87 10.67 -0.85
N VAL A 104 -15.79 11.34 -1.27
CA VAL A 104 -15.73 12.05 -2.56
C VAL A 104 -15.94 11.09 -3.72
N ALA A 105 -15.29 9.93 -3.69
CA ALA A 105 -15.40 8.90 -4.74
C ALA A 105 -16.81 8.34 -4.86
N ILE A 106 -17.50 8.11 -3.74
CA ILE A 106 -18.90 7.66 -3.72
C ILE A 106 -19.81 8.77 -4.24
N ALA A 107 -19.66 10.00 -3.72
CA ALA A 107 -20.50 11.13 -4.09
C ALA A 107 -20.38 11.51 -5.58
N MET A 108 -19.16 11.42 -6.13
CA MET A 108 -18.87 11.74 -7.54
C MET A 108 -18.91 10.51 -8.46
N GLY A 109 -19.30 9.33 -7.96
CA GLY A 109 -19.21 8.06 -8.69
C GLY A 109 -19.95 8.07 -10.02
N SER A 110 -21.16 8.66 -10.07
CA SER A 110 -21.95 8.79 -11.31
C SER A 110 -21.29 9.68 -12.36
N MET A 111 -20.70 10.79 -11.95
CA MET A 111 -19.97 11.70 -12.84
C MET A 111 -18.71 11.02 -13.38
N LEU A 112 -17.90 10.42 -12.49
CA LEU A 112 -16.67 9.72 -12.88
C LEU A 112 -16.97 8.52 -13.80
N ALA A 113 -18.07 7.82 -13.58
CA ALA A 113 -18.56 6.75 -14.45
C ALA A 113 -18.87 7.24 -15.87
N GLN A 114 -19.51 8.40 -16.00
CA GLN A 114 -19.82 9.03 -17.29
C GLN A 114 -18.53 9.47 -17.99
N ASP A 115 -17.63 10.15 -17.29
CA ASP A 115 -16.34 10.59 -17.83
C ASP A 115 -15.52 9.39 -18.35
N ARG A 116 -15.50 8.28 -17.58
CA ARG A 116 -14.81 7.05 -17.98
C ARG A 116 -15.44 6.39 -19.19
N SER A 117 -16.77 6.45 -19.32
CA SER A 117 -17.49 5.94 -20.49
C SER A 117 -17.23 6.82 -21.72
N ALA A 118 -17.14 8.14 -21.56
CA ALA A 118 -16.77 9.07 -22.63
C ALA A 118 -15.34 8.82 -23.11
N ILE A 119 -14.37 8.65 -22.21
CA ILE A 119 -13.00 8.25 -22.57
C ILE A 119 -13.01 6.92 -23.33
N ALA A 120 -13.76 5.93 -22.85
CA ALA A 120 -13.86 4.62 -23.49
C ALA A 120 -14.52 4.67 -24.87
N SER A 121 -15.41 5.63 -25.15
CA SER A 121 -15.98 5.79 -26.50
C SER A 121 -14.94 6.24 -27.55
N VAL A 122 -13.90 6.98 -27.12
CA VAL A 122 -12.78 7.39 -27.99
C VAL A 122 -11.69 6.32 -28.00
N TRP A 123 -11.39 5.74 -26.83
CA TRP A 123 -10.37 4.74 -26.62
C TRP A 123 -10.97 3.47 -25.96
N PRO A 124 -11.60 2.58 -26.75
CA PRO A 124 -12.33 1.41 -26.21
C PRO A 124 -11.50 0.49 -25.33
N SER A 125 -10.21 0.46 -25.59
CA SER A 125 -9.22 -0.33 -24.86
C SER A 125 -8.95 0.17 -23.43
N THR A 126 -9.59 1.26 -23.01
CA THR A 126 -9.55 1.82 -21.65
C THR A 126 -10.80 1.50 -20.83
N MET A 127 -11.75 0.76 -21.41
CA MET A 127 -13.02 0.41 -20.79
C MET A 127 -12.81 -0.34 -19.47
N THR A 128 -13.55 0.06 -18.45
CA THR A 128 -13.60 -0.60 -17.14
C THR A 128 -15.04 -0.86 -16.74
N PRO A 129 -15.33 -1.92 -15.96
CA PRO A 129 -16.69 -2.20 -15.52
C PRO A 129 -17.30 -1.04 -14.74
N LEU A 130 -18.57 -0.75 -15.00
CA LEU A 130 -19.26 0.40 -14.40
C LEU A 130 -19.48 0.24 -12.89
N HIS A 131 -19.58 -1.01 -12.41
CA HIS A 131 -19.69 -1.31 -10.98
C HIS A 131 -18.47 -0.81 -10.18
N ARG A 132 -17.32 -0.55 -10.83
CA ARG A 132 -16.19 0.12 -10.20
C ARG A 132 -16.55 1.48 -9.61
N TYR A 133 -17.51 2.18 -10.21
CA TYR A 133 -17.88 3.54 -9.86
C TYR A 133 -19.24 3.62 -9.18
N LEU A 134 -20.13 2.66 -9.46
CA LEU A 134 -21.54 2.73 -9.09
C LEU A 134 -21.98 1.65 -8.08
N ASP A 135 -21.08 0.82 -7.56
CA ASP A 135 -21.43 -0.17 -6.55
C ASP A 135 -21.70 0.51 -5.20
N GLY A 136 -22.98 0.84 -4.97
CA GLY A 136 -23.48 1.39 -3.71
C GLY A 136 -24.00 0.34 -2.73
N SER A 137 -23.61 -0.93 -2.88
CA SER A 137 -24.03 -2.00 -1.96
C SER A 137 -23.46 -1.79 -0.55
N LEU A 138 -24.21 -2.26 0.45
CA LEU A 138 -23.76 -2.20 1.84
C LEU A 138 -22.46 -2.99 2.04
N ASP A 139 -22.32 -4.14 1.38
CA ASP A 139 -21.13 -4.98 1.47
C ASP A 139 -19.88 -4.24 0.93
N ASN A 140 -20.03 -3.51 -0.18
CA ASN A 140 -18.95 -2.69 -0.71
C ASN A 140 -18.53 -1.61 0.29
N TYR A 141 -19.49 -0.87 0.85
CA TYR A 141 -19.21 0.15 1.85
C TYR A 141 -18.53 -0.45 3.09
N LEU A 142 -19.05 -1.55 3.63
CA LEU A 142 -18.46 -2.21 4.80
C LEU A 142 -17.03 -2.69 4.50
N ALA A 143 -16.78 -3.25 3.32
CA ALA A 143 -15.45 -3.69 2.91
C ALA A 143 -14.46 -2.51 2.83
N HIS A 144 -14.87 -1.37 2.26
CA HIS A 144 -14.02 -0.18 2.13
C HIS A 144 -13.81 0.56 3.46
N PHE A 145 -14.87 0.77 4.25
CA PHE A 145 -14.77 1.40 5.57
C PHE A 145 -13.93 0.59 6.56
N SER A 146 -13.90 -0.74 6.45
CA SER A 146 -13.10 -1.60 7.33
C SER A 146 -11.69 -1.89 6.79
N PHE A 147 -11.34 -1.42 5.59
CA PHE A 147 -10.15 -1.84 4.83
C PHE A 147 -10.12 -3.35 4.46
N ALA A 148 -11.21 -4.09 4.66
CA ALA A 148 -11.29 -5.51 4.31
C ALA A 148 -11.26 -5.76 2.79
N PHE A 149 -11.58 -4.75 1.97
CA PHE A 149 -11.53 -4.84 0.51
C PHE A 149 -10.17 -5.31 -0.04
N GLY A 150 -9.06 -5.08 0.68
CA GLY A 150 -7.76 -5.62 0.29
C GLY A 150 -7.71 -7.15 0.33
N PHE A 151 -8.45 -7.79 1.25
CA PHE A 151 -8.52 -9.25 1.40
C PHE A 151 -9.66 -9.88 0.60
N LEU A 152 -10.52 -9.07 -0.01
CA LEU A 152 -11.70 -9.54 -0.72
C LEU A 152 -11.57 -9.14 -2.19
N PRO A 153 -11.09 -10.04 -3.07
CA PRO A 153 -10.78 -9.69 -4.45
C PRO A 153 -11.96 -9.10 -5.22
N ASP A 154 -13.19 -9.48 -4.86
CA ASP A 154 -14.40 -8.92 -5.45
C ASP A 154 -14.53 -7.42 -5.22
N PHE A 155 -14.10 -6.90 -4.07
CA PHE A 155 -14.23 -5.49 -3.69
C PHE A 155 -12.96 -4.67 -3.96
N ALA A 156 -11.82 -5.31 -4.23
CA ALA A 156 -10.52 -4.67 -4.41
C ALA A 156 -10.50 -3.54 -5.46
N PHE A 157 -11.45 -3.57 -6.41
CA PHE A 157 -11.55 -2.63 -7.53
C PHE A 157 -12.95 -2.03 -7.67
N ARG A 158 -13.74 -1.95 -6.58
CA ARG A 158 -15.14 -1.48 -6.60
C ARG A 158 -15.34 -0.05 -6.08
N THR A 159 -14.29 0.77 -6.18
CA THR A 159 -14.40 2.22 -6.03
C THR A 159 -13.67 2.93 -7.17
N ALA A 160 -14.01 4.21 -7.34
CA ALA A 160 -13.33 5.08 -8.31
C ALA A 160 -11.85 5.32 -7.95
N LEU A 161 -11.44 5.01 -6.72
CA LEU A 161 -10.08 5.22 -6.25
C LEU A 161 -9.13 4.12 -6.77
N PRO A 162 -7.82 4.42 -6.90
CA PRO A 162 -6.78 3.41 -7.01
C PRO A 162 -6.41 2.83 -5.62
N ASP A 163 -7.42 2.53 -4.80
CA ASP A 163 -7.26 2.22 -3.37
C ASP A 163 -6.83 0.77 -3.08
N TRP A 164 -6.83 -0.11 -4.08
CA TRP A 164 -6.23 -1.45 -3.98
C TRP A 164 -4.80 -1.42 -3.39
N SER A 165 -4.02 -0.39 -3.74
CA SER A 165 -2.68 -0.17 -3.19
C SER A 165 -2.70 0.16 -1.69
N ILE A 166 -3.73 0.88 -1.22
CA ILE A 166 -3.97 1.17 0.20
C ILE A 166 -4.39 -0.11 0.93
N GLY A 167 -5.22 -0.94 0.30
CA GLY A 167 -5.57 -2.27 0.82
C GLY A 167 -4.32 -3.11 1.06
N LEU A 168 -3.40 -3.16 0.09
CA LEU A 168 -2.11 -3.84 0.22
C LEU A 168 -1.23 -3.24 1.34
N GLU A 169 -1.20 -1.92 1.47
CA GLU A 169 -0.47 -1.25 2.56
C GLU A 169 -1.05 -1.61 3.94
N MET A 170 -2.37 -1.70 4.07
CA MET A 170 -3.03 -2.12 5.32
C MET A 170 -2.77 -3.59 5.66
N GLN A 171 -2.77 -4.48 4.66
CA GLN A 171 -2.35 -5.87 4.84
C GLN A 171 -0.91 -5.95 5.35
N PHE A 172 -0.02 -5.19 4.74
CA PHE A 172 1.37 -5.13 5.17
C PHE A 172 1.47 -4.63 6.62
N TYR A 173 0.72 -3.60 7.00
CA TYR A 173 0.69 -3.09 8.37
C TYR A 173 0.20 -4.13 9.38
N LEU A 174 -0.81 -4.92 9.01
CA LEU A 174 -1.31 -5.99 9.87
C LEU A 174 -0.22 -7.03 10.14
N VAL A 175 0.50 -7.45 9.10
CA VAL A 175 1.51 -8.53 9.16
C VAL A 175 2.85 -8.04 9.73
N PHE A 176 3.16 -6.75 9.60
CA PHE A 176 4.49 -6.19 9.89
C PHE A 176 5.02 -6.48 11.31
N PRO A 177 4.27 -6.30 12.40
CA PRO A 177 4.79 -6.59 13.75
C PRO A 177 5.17 -8.06 13.93
N PHE A 178 4.44 -8.99 13.30
CA PHE A 178 4.76 -10.42 13.34
C PHE A 178 6.05 -10.74 12.58
N LEU A 179 6.28 -10.10 11.43
CA LEU A 179 7.55 -10.20 10.70
C LEU A 179 8.72 -9.70 11.56
N MET A 180 8.54 -8.56 12.22
CA MET A 180 9.58 -7.98 13.07
C MET A 180 9.87 -8.83 14.30
N LEU A 181 8.84 -9.42 14.91
CA LEU A 181 8.99 -10.39 15.99
C LEU A 181 9.73 -11.65 15.52
N ALA A 182 9.42 -12.17 14.33
CA ALA A 182 10.13 -13.31 13.75
C ALA A 182 11.60 -12.97 13.48
N PHE A 183 11.89 -11.78 12.96
CA PHE A 183 13.27 -11.32 12.72
C PHE A 183 14.05 -11.14 14.01
N TRP A 184 13.40 -10.67 15.07
CA TRP A 184 13.99 -10.57 16.39
C TRP A 184 14.24 -11.94 17.03
N ARG A 185 13.31 -12.88 16.91
CA ARG A 185 13.35 -14.20 17.57
C ARG A 185 14.25 -15.22 16.88
N PHE A 186 14.26 -15.22 15.55
CA PHE A 186 14.94 -16.24 14.73
C PHE A 186 16.08 -15.67 13.88
N GLY A 187 16.27 -14.34 13.89
CA GLY A 187 17.19 -13.63 13.02
C GLY A 187 16.56 -13.33 11.65
N ALA A 188 17.03 -12.26 11.00
CA ALA A 188 16.47 -11.77 9.75
C ALA A 188 16.51 -12.83 8.63
N PHE A 189 17.59 -13.61 8.50
CA PHE A 189 17.71 -14.62 7.45
C PHE A 189 16.65 -15.72 7.56
N ARG A 190 16.54 -16.36 8.74
CA ARG A 190 15.57 -17.44 8.98
C ARG A 190 14.13 -16.90 8.96
N GLY A 191 13.91 -15.72 9.52
CA GLY A 191 12.60 -15.07 9.48
C GLY A 191 12.15 -14.74 8.05
N SER A 192 13.06 -14.26 7.20
CA SER A 192 12.76 -14.01 5.77
C SER A 192 12.46 -15.30 5.02
N ILE A 193 13.23 -16.38 5.25
CA ILE A 193 12.93 -17.68 4.64
C ILE A 193 11.55 -18.18 5.09
N ALA A 194 11.23 -18.09 6.38
CA ALA A 194 9.92 -18.49 6.89
C ALA A 194 8.79 -17.68 6.27
N ALA A 195 8.95 -16.35 6.16
CA ALA A 195 7.97 -15.48 5.51
C ALA A 195 7.76 -15.86 4.03
N LEU A 196 8.85 -16.07 3.28
CA LEU A 196 8.78 -16.51 1.88
C LEU A 196 8.13 -17.89 1.74
N ALA A 197 8.44 -18.83 2.62
CA ALA A 197 7.83 -20.16 2.64
C ALA A 197 6.33 -20.09 2.93
N VAL A 198 5.90 -19.24 3.87
CA VAL A 198 4.47 -19.00 4.16
C VAL A 198 3.77 -18.39 2.95
N CYS A 199 4.36 -17.37 2.31
CA CYS A 199 3.79 -16.78 1.10
C CYS A 199 3.66 -17.81 -0.04
N GLY A 200 4.72 -18.60 -0.28
CA GLY A 200 4.71 -19.66 -1.29
C GLY A 200 3.69 -20.77 -0.99
N LEU A 201 3.57 -21.17 0.28
CA LEU A 201 2.59 -22.14 0.72
C LEU A 201 1.16 -21.61 0.57
N MET A 202 0.90 -20.36 0.96
CA MET A 202 -0.40 -19.72 0.77
C MET A 202 -0.78 -19.67 -0.71
N TRP A 203 0.15 -19.26 -1.58
CA TRP A 203 -0.05 -19.26 -3.02
C TRP A 203 -0.39 -20.66 -3.56
N PHE A 204 0.34 -21.68 -3.11
CA PHE A 204 0.14 -23.07 -3.52
C PHE A 204 -1.20 -23.65 -3.04
N LEU A 205 -1.62 -23.35 -1.81
CA LEU A 205 -2.86 -23.87 -1.22
C LEU A 205 -4.11 -23.14 -1.71
N PHE A 206 -4.00 -21.86 -2.04
CA PHE A 206 -5.14 -21.01 -2.43
C PHE A 206 -4.96 -20.35 -3.81
N PRO A 207 -4.60 -21.10 -4.87
CA PRO A 207 -4.29 -20.52 -6.17
C PRO A 207 -5.50 -19.78 -6.78
N ALA A 208 -6.71 -20.30 -6.57
CA ALA A 208 -7.95 -19.69 -7.05
C ALA A 208 -8.26 -18.35 -6.35
N TYR A 209 -7.80 -18.14 -5.13
CA TYR A 209 -7.97 -16.86 -4.43
C TYR A 209 -7.04 -15.80 -5.03
N PHE A 210 -5.75 -16.13 -5.17
CA PHE A 210 -4.77 -15.19 -5.70
C PHE A 210 -4.98 -14.88 -7.19
N ALA A 211 -5.52 -15.81 -7.98
CA ALA A 211 -5.86 -15.58 -9.38
C ALA A 211 -7.00 -14.57 -9.60
N ARG A 212 -7.70 -14.14 -8.54
CA ARG A 212 -8.79 -13.15 -8.60
C ARG A 212 -8.34 -11.71 -8.33
N PHE A 213 -7.08 -11.51 -7.94
CA PHE A 213 -6.45 -10.20 -7.83
C PHE A 213 -5.65 -9.88 -9.08
#